data_AF-A0A923VRY9-F1
#
_entry.id   AF-A0A923VRY9-F1
#
_cell.length_a   1.000
_cell.length_b   1.000
_cell.length_c   1.000
_cell.angle_alpha   90.00
_cell.angle_beta   90.00
_cell.angle_gamma   90.00
#
_symmetry.space_group_name_H-M   'P 1'
#
loop_
_entity.id
_entity.type
_entity.pdbx_description
1 polymer ?
#
loop_
_entity_poly.entity_id
_entity_poly.type
_entity_poly.pdbx_seq_one_letter_code
_entity_poly.pdbx_strand_id
1 'polypeptide(L)' 'RITKGTAEMRKNSILTDSEIASGLILTCQAVPTSSEIFIDYDDV' A
#
# COMPACT_ATOMS: atom_id res chain seq x y z
N ARG A 1 -1.99 -3.96 3.93
CA ARG A 1 -1.80 -2.62 4.53
C ARG A 1 -0.32 -2.38 4.80
N ILE A 2 0.20 -1.18 4.55
CA ILE A 2 1.58 -0.84 4.95
C ILE A 2 1.61 -0.56 6.45
N THR A 3 2.43 -1.29 7.20
CA THR A 3 2.61 -1.12 8.65
C THR A 3 3.92 -0.40 8.99
N LYS A 4 4.93 -0.48 8.12
CA LYS A 4 6.18 0.28 8.22
C LYS A 4 6.78 0.52 6.83
N GLY A 5 7.40 1.67 6.62
CA GLY A 5 7.97 2.06 5.32
C GLY A 5 6.96 2.78 4.42
N THR A 6 7.32 2.98 3.15
CA THR A 6 6.51 3.71 2.18
C THR A 6 6.56 3.04 0.82
N ALA A 7 5.43 3.08 0.09
CA ALA A 7 5.35 2.65 -1.29
C ALA A 7 4.32 3.50 -2.03
N GLU A 8 4.58 3.72 -3.32
CA GLU A 8 3.68 4.44 -4.22
C GLU A 8 3.06 3.48 -5.23
N MET A 9 1.77 3.66 -5.53
CA MET A 9 1.10 2.89 -6.59
C MET A 9 1.21 3.63 -7.91
N ARG A 10 1.62 2.94 -8.98
CA ARG A 10 1.71 3.54 -10.33
C ARG A 10 0.38 4.07 -10.84
N LYS A 11 -0.71 3.39 -10.48
CA LYS A 11 -2.07 3.78 -10.80
C LYS A 11 -2.97 3.26 -9.69
N ASN A 12 -3.84 4.11 -9.17
CA ASN A 12 -4.93 3.68 -8.32
C ASN A 12 -6.25 3.97 -9.03
N SER A 13 -7.07 2.94 -9.24
CA SER A 13 -8.41 3.07 -9.85
C SER A 13 -9.44 2.21 -9.12
N ILE A 14 -9.08 1.62 -7.98
CA ILE A 14 -9.90 0.65 -7.25
C ILE A 14 -10.09 1.10 -5.80
N LEU A 15 -9.04 1.59 -5.15
CA LEU A 15 -9.12 2.05 -3.77
C LEU A 15 -9.64 3.50 -3.71
N THR A 16 -10.49 3.77 -2.73
CA THR A 16 -10.90 5.12 -2.35
C THR A 16 -9.78 5.87 -1.63
N ASP A 17 -9.87 7.20 -1.59
CA ASP A 17 -8.88 8.03 -0.88
C ASP A 17 -8.79 7.68 0.62
N SER A 18 -9.92 7.31 1.24
CA SER A 18 -9.97 6.88 2.64
C SER A 18 -9.25 5.54 2.88
N GLU A 19 -9.33 4.60 1.95
CA GLU A 19 -8.60 3.33 2.03
C GLU A 19 -7.09 3.54 1.88
N ILE A 20 -6.68 4.41 0.96
CA ILE A 20 -5.25 4.80 0.82
C ILE A 20 -4.76 5.48 2.09
N ALA A 21 -5.54 6.42 2.64
CA ALA A 21 -5.22 7.10 3.89
C ALA A 21 -5.13 6.13 5.08
N SER A 22 -5.88 5.02 5.02
CA SER A 22 -5.82 3.92 5.98
C SER A 22 -4.65 2.93 5.71
N GLY A 23 -3.76 3.25 4.78
CA GLY A 23 -2.58 2.47 4.44
C GLY A 23 -2.86 1.23 3.59
N LEU A 24 -4.03 1.11 2.96
CA LEU A 24 -4.30 0.05 1.98
C LEU A 24 -3.55 0.36 0.67
N ILE A 25 -2.96 -0.68 0.09
CA ILE A 25 -2.18 -0.55 -1.13
C ILE A 25 -2.31 -1.83 -1.98
N LEU A 26 -2.36 -1.67 -3.30
CA LEU A 26 -2.36 -2.79 -4.23
C LEU A 26 -0.91 -3.23 -4.48
N THR A 27 -0.50 -4.32 -3.84
CA THR A 27 0.91 -4.74 -3.82
C THR A 27 1.44 -5.17 -5.19
N CYS A 28 0.59 -5.61 -6.10
CA CYS A 28 0.96 -5.87 -7.50
C CYS A 28 1.34 -4.60 -8.29
N GLN A 29 0.93 -3.43 -7.82
CA GLN A 29 1.18 -2.12 -8.45
C GLN A 29 2.06 -1.21 -7.59
N ALA A 30 2.35 -1.63 -6.36
CA ALA A 30 3.12 -0.88 -5.39
C ALA A 30 4.61 -0.94 -5.73
N VAL A 31 5.24 0.23 -5.78
CA VAL A 31 6.69 0.39 -5.89
C VAL A 31 7.20 0.91 -4.54
N PRO A 32 8.08 0.18 -3.84
CA PRO A 32 8.66 0.65 -2.59
C PRO A 32 9.43 1.95 -2.80
N THR A 33 9.22 2.93 -1.91
CA THR A 33 9.98 4.19 -1.86
C THR A 33 10.91 4.27 -0.64
N SER A 34 10.87 3.25 0.22
CA SER A 34 11.78 3.06 1.36
C SER A 34 12.69 1.85 1.15
N SER A 35 13.83 1.83 1.86
CA SER A 35 14.79 0.71 1.84
C SER A 35 14.23 -0.57 2.46
N GLU A 36 13.30 -0.43 3.40
CA GLU A 36 12.57 -1.52 4.04
C GLU A 36 11.09 -1.18 4.08
N ILE A 37 10.23 -2.17 3.84
CA ILE A 37 8.78 -2.04 3.94
C ILE A 37 8.18 -3.29 4.59
N PHE A 38 7.20 -3.08 5.46
CA PHE A 38 6.43 -4.13 6.11
C PHE A 38 4.99 -3.98 5.67
N ILE A 39 4.46 -5.08 5.13
CA ILE A 39 3.11 -5.14 4.60
C ILE A 39 2.40 -6.24 5.36
N ASP A 40 1.32 -5.86 5.99
CA ASP A 40 0.38 -6.78 6.62
C ASP A 40 -0.68 -7.18 5.60
N TYR A 41 -0.82 -8.48 5.38
CA TYR A 41 -1.89 -9.06 4.58
C TYR A 41 -2.91 -9.68 5.53
N ASP A 42 -3.58 -8.85 6.35
CA ASP A 42 -4.69 -9.30 7.19
C ASP A 42 -5.71 -10.09 6.35
N ASP A 43 -6.02 -11.30 6.83
CA ASP A 43 -6.93 -12.27 6.23
C ASP A 43 -8.31 -11.65 5.94
N VAL A 44 -8.83 -11.97 4.75
CA VAL A 44 -10.23 -11.75 4.36
C VAL A 44 -11.22 -12.44 5.30
#